data_AF-A0A6G0UA07-F1
#
_entry.id   AF-A0A6G0UA07-F1
#
_cell.length_a   1.000
_cell.length_b   1.000
_cell.length_c   1.000
_cell.angle_alpha   90.00
_cell.angle_beta   90.00
_cell.angle_gamma   90.00
#
_symmetry.space_group_name_H-M   'P 1'
#
loop_
_entity.id
_entity.type
_entity.pdbx_description
1 polymer ?
#
loop_
_entity_poly.entity_id
_entity_poly.type
_entity_poly.pdbx_seq_one_letter_code
_entity_poly.pdbx_strand_id
1 'polypeptide(L)'
;MGVYGKASAELITNLGWSSFLLVYQDTQLLSEVADLLSVWHNQRGTRTLLKVLQLPADPNHYEVFLKYVREKLRQMNLVIHTRDVGTIHAVLSAASFLNMTESKYSFMFTNP
;
A
#
# COMPACT_ATOMS: atom_id res chain seq x y z
N MET A 1 9.06 -12.56 13.47
CA MET A 1 9.29 -11.61 12.35
C MET A 1 9.00 -12.34 11.06
N GLY A 2 8.06 -11.84 10.27
CA GLY A 2 7.68 -12.44 8.99
C GLY A 2 8.68 -12.07 7.90
N VAL A 3 9.15 -13.05 7.13
CA VAL A 3 10.14 -12.85 6.05
C VAL A 3 9.65 -11.84 5.00
N TYR A 4 8.35 -11.84 4.72
CA TYR A 4 7.71 -10.97 3.72
C TYR A 4 7.75 -9.48 4.10
N GLY A 5 7.44 -9.14 5.35
CA GLY A 5 7.47 -7.75 5.82
C GLY A 5 8.86 -7.12 5.70
N LYS A 6 9.91 -7.88 6.02
CA LYS A 6 11.31 -7.43 5.91
C LYS A 6 11.74 -7.23 4.45
N ALA A 7 11.41 -8.18 3.57
CA ALA A 7 11.75 -8.06 2.15
C ALA A 7 11.05 -6.87 1.48
N SER A 8 9.77 -6.66 1.81
CA SER A 8 9.00 -5.51 1.34
C SER A 8 9.53 -4.19 1.90
N ALA A 9 9.93 -4.16 3.17
CA ALA A 9 10.58 -3.00 3.77
C ALA A 9 11.88 -2.61 3.06
N GLU A 10 12.76 -3.60 2.82
CA GLU A 10 14.02 -3.40 2.11
C GLU A 10 13.81 -2.91 0.67
N LEU A 11 12.80 -3.45 -0.03
CA LEU A 11 12.42 -3.00 -1.36
C LEU A 11 11.94 -1.54 -1.36
N ILE A 12 11.06 -1.14 -0.44
CA ILE A 12 10.60 0.25 -0.32
C ILE A 12 11.77 1.20 -0.09
N THR A 13 12.72 0.82 0.77
CA THR A 13 13.93 1.61 1.04
C THR A 13 14.80 1.73 -0.21
N ASN A 14 14.99 0.65 -0.97
CA ASN A 14 15.77 0.64 -2.20
C ASN A 14 15.12 1.42 -3.34
N LEU A 15 13.78 1.46 -3.40
CA LEU A 15 13.02 2.29 -4.33
C LEU A 15 13.05 3.78 -3.97
N GLY A 16 13.61 4.15 -2.80
CA GLY A 16 13.73 5.54 -2.38
C GLY A 16 12.39 6.21 -2.05
N TRP A 17 11.37 5.43 -1.71
CA TRP A 17 10.05 5.98 -1.39
C TRP A 17 10.09 6.77 -0.07
N SER A 18 9.96 8.09 -0.19
CA SER A 18 9.90 9.02 0.95
C SER A 18 8.51 9.13 1.58
N SER A 19 7.46 8.68 0.86
CA SER A 19 6.08 8.62 1.34
C SER A 19 5.36 7.45 0.67
N PHE A 20 4.56 6.71 1.43
CA PHE A 20 3.67 5.69 0.88
C PHE A 20 2.42 5.47 1.76
N LEU A 21 1.35 5.00 1.12
CA LEU A 21 0.15 4.52 1.79
C LEU A 21 0.21 3.01 1.92
N LEU A 22 0.14 2.52 3.13
CA LEU A 22 -0.09 1.11 3.42
C LEU A 22 -1.58 0.83 3.53
N VAL A 23 -2.06 -0.13 2.76
CA VAL A 23 -3.46 -0.54 2.69
C VAL A 23 -3.55 -2.01 3.09
N TYR A 24 -4.42 -2.33 4.05
CA TYR A 24 -4.65 -3.71 4.50
C TYR A 24 -6.13 -4.09 4.35
N GLN A 25 -6.41 -5.35 4.01
CA GLN A 25 -7.79 -5.81 3.79
C GLN A 25 -8.55 -6.04 5.11
N ASP A 26 -7.95 -6.78 6.05
CA ASP A 26 -8.55 -7.16 7.33
C ASP A 26 -7.65 -6.74 8.50
N THR A 27 -8.26 -6.31 9.60
CA THR A 27 -7.63 -6.13 10.92
C THR A 27 -6.76 -7.30 11.38
N GLN A 28 -7.08 -8.54 11.01
CA GLN A 28 -6.24 -9.70 11.32
C GLN A 28 -4.85 -9.60 10.66
N LEU A 29 -4.80 -9.01 9.47
CA LEU A 29 -3.56 -8.79 8.74
C LEU A 29 -2.71 -7.69 9.36
N LEU A 30 -3.28 -6.80 10.18
CA LEU A 30 -2.55 -5.67 10.79
C LEU A 30 -1.29 -6.12 11.53
N SER A 31 -1.35 -7.29 12.17
CA SER A 31 -0.21 -7.91 12.86
C SER A 31 0.93 -8.30 11.92
N GLU A 32 0.63 -8.70 10.69
CA GLU A 32 1.59 -9.06 9.65
C GLU A 32 2.19 -7.81 8.99
N VAL A 33 1.40 -6.75 8.88
CA VAL A 33 1.83 -5.46 8.33
C VAL A 33 2.60 -4.61 9.34
N ALA A 34 2.61 -5.00 10.63
CA ALA A 34 3.39 -4.33 11.67
C ALA A 34 4.88 -4.29 11.34
N ASP A 35 5.41 -5.34 10.71
CA ASP A 35 6.81 -5.40 10.27
C ASP A 35 7.11 -4.35 9.19
N LEU A 36 6.14 -3.99 8.34
CA LEU A 36 6.29 -2.90 7.35
C LEU A 36 6.33 -1.52 7.99
N LEU A 37 5.78 -1.36 9.20
CA LEU A 37 5.87 -0.11 9.95
C LEU A 37 7.32 0.18 10.39
N SER A 38 8.21 -0.83 10.43
CA SER A 38 9.62 -0.63 10.78
C SER A 38 10.36 0.26 9.76
N VAL A 39 9.85 0.37 8.53
CA VAL A 39 10.38 1.28 7.48
C VAL A 39 10.32 2.74 7.89
N TRP A 40 9.43 3.10 8.83
CA TRP A 40 9.28 4.45 9.34
C TRP A 40 10.60 5.03 9.87
N HIS A 41 11.42 4.20 10.51
CA HIS A 41 12.78 4.53 10.91
C HIS A 41 13.77 3.91 9.93
N ASN A 42 13.82 4.48 8.73
CA ASN A 42 14.85 4.12 7.75
C ASN A 42 16.24 4.32 8.37
N GLN A 43 17.12 3.34 8.21
CA GLN A 43 18.49 3.34 8.76
C GLN A 43 19.34 4.53 8.29
N ARG A 44 18.90 5.24 7.25
CA ARG A 44 19.55 6.45 6.69
C ARG A 44 19.12 7.76 7.37
N GLY A 45 18.27 7.71 8.40
CA GLY A 45 17.82 8.90 9.14
C GLY A 45 16.73 9.73 8.44
N THR A 46 16.35 9.37 7.21
CA THR A 46 15.21 9.97 6.51
C THR A 46 13.90 9.35 6.99
N ARG A 47 13.02 10.15 7.60
CA ARG A 47 11.69 9.72 8.04
C ARG A 47 10.77 9.52 6.84
N THR A 48 10.42 8.27 6.55
CA THR A 48 9.43 7.96 5.50
C THR A 48 8.03 8.27 6.01
N LEU A 49 7.25 9.04 5.25
CA LEU A 49 5.87 9.35 5.61
C LEU A 49 4.96 8.17 5.27
N LEU A 50 4.59 7.43 6.31
CA LEU A 50 3.64 6.33 6.24
C LEU A 50 2.24 6.77 6.65
N LYS A 51 1.25 6.44 5.81
CA LYS A 51 -0.16 6.42 6.20
C LYS A 51 -0.67 5.00 6.15
N VAL A 52 -1.56 4.62 7.04
CA VAL A 52 -2.13 3.28 7.08
C VAL A 52 -3.65 3.40 6.98
N LEU A 53 -4.27 2.70 6.03
CA LEU A 53 -5.72 2.66 5.86
C LEU A 53 -6.20 1.23 5.64
N GLN A 54 -7.42 0.94 6.08
CA GLN A 54 -8.09 -0.30 5.71
C GLN A 54 -8.73 -0.14 4.33
N LEU A 55 -8.62 -1.16 3.50
CA LEU A 55 -9.35 -1.26 2.24
C LEU A 55 -10.85 -1.43 2.54
N PRO A 56 -11.76 -0.81 1.78
CA PRO A 56 -13.19 -1.08 1.94
C PRO A 56 -13.49 -2.59 1.85
N ALA A 57 -14.46 -3.08 2.62
CA ALA A 57 -14.85 -4.49 2.55
C ALA A 57 -15.58 -4.83 1.24
N ASP A 58 -16.31 -3.85 0.68
CA ASP A 58 -17.04 -3.99 -0.58
C ASP A 58 -16.21 -3.43 -1.76
N PRO A 59 -15.87 -4.25 -2.77
CA PRO A 59 -15.17 -3.83 -3.98
C PRO A 59 -15.82 -2.66 -4.73
N ASN A 60 -17.14 -2.49 -4.62
CA ASN A 60 -17.85 -1.36 -5.25
C ASN A 60 -17.37 0.01 -4.73
N HIS A 61 -16.75 0.05 -3.56
CA HIS A 61 -16.22 1.28 -2.97
C HIS A 61 -14.73 1.52 -3.29
N TYR A 62 -14.08 0.67 -4.06
CA TYR A 62 -12.64 0.82 -4.36
C TYR A 62 -12.35 2.08 -5.17
N GLU A 63 -13.21 2.43 -6.13
CA GLU A 63 -13.04 3.66 -6.92
C GLU A 63 -13.12 4.90 -6.02
N VAL A 64 -14.11 4.96 -5.14
CA VAL A 64 -14.27 6.09 -4.19
C VAL A 64 -13.07 6.18 -3.25
N PHE A 65 -12.59 5.04 -2.74
CA PHE A 65 -11.41 4.97 -1.90
C PHE A 65 -10.16 5.47 -2.64
N LEU A 66 -9.89 4.96 -3.84
CA LEU A 66 -8.73 5.37 -4.63
C LEU A 66 -8.80 6.83 -5.05
N LYS A 67 -9.99 7.34 -5.36
CA LYS A 67 -10.22 8.77 -5.61
C LYS A 67 -9.86 9.62 -4.38
N TYR A 68 -10.24 9.18 -3.18
CA TYR A 68 -9.82 9.83 -1.94
C TYR A 68 -8.30 9.80 -1.74
N VAL A 69 -7.66 8.66 -1.99
CA VAL A 69 -6.19 8.54 -1.92
C VAL A 69 -5.51 9.52 -2.87
N ARG A 70 -5.98 9.60 -4.11
CA ARG A 70 -5.46 10.51 -5.15
C ARG A 70 -5.65 11.97 -4.79
N GLU A 71 -6.88 12.37 -4.47
CA GLU A 71 -7.26 13.79 -4.39
C GLU A 71 -6.99 14.41 -3.02
N LYS A 72 -7.17 13.64 -1.94
CA LYS A 72 -7.05 14.12 -0.57
C LYS A 72 -5.72 13.74 0.06
N LEU A 73 -5.31 12.47 -0.04
CA LEU A 73 -4.05 12.04 0.56
C LEU A 73 -2.84 12.37 -0.31
N ARG A 74 -3.06 12.53 -1.63
CA ARG A 74 -2.05 12.79 -2.66
C ARG A 74 -0.89 11.79 -2.60
N GLN A 75 -1.21 10.53 -2.29
CA GLN A 75 -0.23 9.45 -2.22
C GLN A 75 -0.05 8.83 -3.61
N MET A 76 1.20 8.73 -4.04
CA MET A 76 1.58 8.15 -5.34
C MET A 76 2.03 6.69 -5.20
N ASN A 77 2.53 6.33 -4.02
CA ASN A 77 3.04 4.99 -3.73
C ASN A 77 2.05 4.28 -2.80
N LEU A 78 1.55 3.12 -3.24
CA LEU A 78 0.60 2.31 -2.50
C LEU A 78 1.18 0.92 -2.26
N VAL A 79 1.14 0.47 -1.02
CA VAL A 79 1.47 -0.90 -0.61
C VAL A 79 0.17 -1.55 -0.20
N ILE A 80 -0.26 -2.57 -0.92
CA ILE A 80 -1.54 -3.24 -0.70
C ILE A 80 -1.26 -4.65 -0.19
N HIS A 81 -1.76 -4.93 1.00
CA HIS A 81 -1.59 -6.19 1.70
C HIS A 81 -2.92 -6.92 1.78
N THR A 82 -3.03 -8.04 1.05
CA THR A 82 -4.25 -8.81 0.88
C THR A 82 -3.91 -10.28 0.65
N ARG A 83 -4.71 -11.19 1.22
CA ARG A 83 -4.63 -12.64 0.95
C ARG A 83 -5.42 -13.06 -0.29
N ASP A 84 -6.20 -12.16 -0.86
CA ASP A 84 -7.11 -12.44 -1.96
C ASP A 84 -6.59 -11.85 -3.27
N VAL A 85 -6.29 -12.72 -4.23
CA VAL A 85 -5.85 -12.32 -5.58
C VAL A 85 -6.97 -11.57 -6.33
N GLY A 86 -8.24 -11.88 -6.06
CA GLY A 86 -9.38 -11.17 -6.64
C GLY A 86 -9.38 -9.69 -6.27
N THR A 87 -9.03 -9.38 -5.02
CA THR A 87 -8.86 -8.01 -4.52
C THR A 87 -7.79 -7.25 -5.30
N ILE A 88 -6.66 -7.88 -5.66
CA ILE A 88 -5.60 -7.26 -6.48
C ILE A 88 -6.17 -6.82 -7.84
N HIS A 89 -6.89 -7.72 -8.52
CA HIS A 89 -7.49 -7.42 -9.81
C HIS A 89 -8.55 -6.30 -9.72
N ALA A 90 -9.42 -6.36 -8.70
CA ALA A 90 -10.44 -5.34 -8.48
C ALA A 90 -9.83 -3.96 -8.22
N VAL A 91 -8.77 -3.88 -7.40
CA VAL A 91 -8.07 -2.62 -7.14
C VAL A 91 -7.41 -2.09 -8.40
N LEU A 92 -6.70 -2.92 -9.17
CA LEU A 92 -6.04 -2.47 -10.39
C LEU A 92 -7.03 -2.01 -11.46
N SER A 93 -8.17 -2.70 -11.58
CA SER A 93 -9.25 -2.28 -12.46
C SER A 93 -9.80 -0.91 -12.06
N ALA A 94 -10.14 -0.71 -10.78
CA ALA A 94 -10.59 0.59 -10.26
C ALA A 94 -9.51 1.69 -10.41
N ALA A 95 -8.24 1.36 -10.18
CA ALA A 95 -7.12 2.28 -10.37
C ALA A 95 -6.97 2.70 -11.83
N SER A 96 -7.17 1.78 -12.78
CA SER A 96 -7.11 2.06 -14.21
C SER A 96 -8.17 3.08 -14.64
N PHE A 97 -9.41 2.95 -14.17
CA PHE A 97 -10.48 3.93 -14.42
C PHE A 97 -10.14 5.35 -13.91
N LEU A 98 -9.27 5.45 -12.91
CA LEU A 98 -8.84 6.72 -12.31
C LEU A 98 -7.49 7.23 -12.83
N ASN A 99 -6.93 6.62 -13.88
CA ASN A 99 -5.58 6.87 -14.40
C ASN A 99 -4.50 6.75 -13.32
N MET A 100 -4.74 5.89 -12.33
CA MET A 100 -3.78 5.60 -11.27
C MET A 100 -2.78 4.51 -11.68
N THR A 101 -2.89 3.93 -12.87
CA THR A 101 -1.90 2.98 -13.41
C THR A 101 -0.83 3.64 -14.28
N GLU A 102 -0.82 4.97 -14.36
CA GLU A 102 0.21 5.75 -15.06
C GLU A 102 1.55 5.74 -14.31
N SER A 103 2.64 6.09 -15.02
CA SER A 103 4.03 6.03 -14.52
C SER A 103 4.32 6.79 -13.22
N LYS A 104 3.50 7.79 -12.87
CA LYS A 104 3.65 8.56 -11.63
C LYS A 104 3.20 7.82 -10.38
N TYR A 105 2.42 6.75 -10.53
CA TYR A 105 1.96 5.93 -9.42
C TYR A 105 2.72 4.63 -9.36
N SER A 106 2.94 4.13 -8.15
CA SER A 106 3.57 2.83 -7.93
C SER A 106 2.73 2.00 -6.97
N PHE A 107 2.49 0.75 -7.35
CA PHE A 107 1.79 -0.23 -6.52
C PHE A 107 2.75 -1.36 -6.16
N MET A 108 2.77 -1.71 -4.88
CA MET A 108 3.39 -2.94 -4.40
C MET A 108 2.31 -3.80 -3.76
N PHE A 109 2.15 -5.03 -4.23
CA PHE A 109 1.23 -5.99 -3.65
C PHE A 109 1.99 -6.99 -2.81
N THR A 110 1.47 -7.27 -1.63
CA THR A 110 1.98 -8.30 -0.73
C THR A 110 0.84 -9.27 -0.45
N ASN A 111 1.07 -10.54 -0.77
CA ASN A 111 0.11 -11.62 -0.59
C ASN A 111 0.80 -12.72 0.21
N PRO A 112 0.58 -12.77 1.53
CA PRO A 112 1.20 -13.74 2.42
C PRO A 112 0.59 -15.15 2.29
#